data_AF-A0A9E3GQC4-F1
#
_entry.id   AF-A0A9E3GQC4-F1
#
_cell.length_a   1.000
_cell.length_b   1.000
_cell.length_c   1.000
_cell.angle_alpha   90.00
_cell.angle_beta   90.00
_cell.angle_gamma   90.00
#
_symmetry.space_group_name_H-M   'P 1'
#
loop_
_entity.id
_entity.type
_entity.pdbx_description
1 polymer ?
#
loop_
_entity_poly.entity_id
_entity_poly.type
_entity_poly.pdbx_seq_one_letter_code
_entity_poly.pdbx_strand_id
1 'polypeptide(L)'
;TQPMPSLFSWHFHHLPRWAHRVETGANHVVQLVLPFGLFLPQPVAGVAATAIIVTQGWLVISGNFAWLNAITIVLATSALPDAWLDRLPALETAPGLAAPETWLVVLAGVAFLATAWESRKPVRNMLSPAQAMNASFNPFHLVGTYGAFGSVTKTRYEVVLEGTDDPRPDPDSDWREYHFRAKPTDVRRRPPQFAPYHLRLDWLMWFLAMSPSPGRHGRWFSGLVGALLAADPAVLGLLRDDPFGGDAPTAVRARRYRYRYTTRAERRETGAWWDRELVGEFLPPVGRRP
;
A
#
# COMPACT_ATOMS: atom_id res chain seq x y z
N THR A 1 5.64 -9.15 5.58
CA THR A 1 4.19 -9.23 5.26
C THR A 1 3.82 -8.05 4.38
N GLN A 2 2.64 -8.04 3.75
CA GLN A 2 2.21 -6.92 2.89
C GLN A 2 2.05 -5.61 3.68
N PRO A 3 2.15 -4.42 3.03
CA PRO A 3 2.04 -3.13 3.71
C PRO A 3 0.77 -3.01 4.55
N MET A 4 -0.38 -3.21 3.90
CA MET A 4 -1.71 -3.17 4.48
C MET A 4 -2.41 -4.53 4.29
N PRO A 5 -2.39 -5.39 5.33
CA PRO A 5 -3.05 -6.69 5.34
C PRO A 5 -4.57 -6.61 5.05
N SER A 6 -5.08 -7.59 4.32
CA SER A 6 -6.51 -7.82 4.02
C SER A 6 -7.08 -9.03 4.77
N LEU A 7 -8.37 -9.30 4.56
CA LEU A 7 -9.11 -10.42 5.13
C LEU A 7 -8.45 -11.79 4.88
N PHE A 8 -7.67 -11.92 3.81
CA PHE A 8 -7.04 -13.17 3.39
C PHE A 8 -5.52 -13.18 3.55
N SER A 9 -4.88 -12.06 3.85
CA SER A 9 -3.40 -11.99 3.89
C SER A 9 -2.75 -13.00 4.83
N TRP A 10 -3.38 -13.33 5.98
CA TRP A 10 -2.88 -14.38 6.87
C TRP A 10 -2.91 -15.76 6.21
N HIS A 11 -3.97 -16.08 5.47
CA HIS A 11 -4.08 -17.36 4.76
C HIS A 11 -3.05 -17.47 3.64
N PHE A 12 -2.88 -16.38 2.89
CA PHE A 12 -1.85 -16.27 1.85
C PHE A 12 -0.45 -16.45 2.42
N HIS A 13 -0.15 -15.83 3.57
CA HIS A 13 1.15 -15.99 4.23
C HIS A 13 1.49 -17.44 4.57
N HIS A 14 0.46 -18.28 4.79
CA HIS A 14 0.62 -19.68 5.14
C HIS A 14 0.45 -20.64 3.95
N LEU A 15 0.46 -20.12 2.72
CA LEU A 15 0.55 -20.95 1.52
C LEU A 15 1.91 -21.67 1.48
N PRO A 16 1.97 -22.84 0.84
CA PRO A 16 3.22 -23.58 0.73
C PRO A 16 4.26 -22.78 -0.09
N ARG A 17 5.54 -22.99 0.21
CA ARG A 17 6.65 -22.25 -0.44
C ARG A 17 6.63 -22.32 -1.97
N TRP A 18 6.16 -23.43 -2.56
CA TRP A 18 6.06 -23.55 -4.02
C TRP A 18 5.04 -22.56 -4.60
N ALA A 19 3.93 -22.30 -3.91
CA ALA A 19 2.93 -21.34 -4.34
C ALA A 19 3.52 -19.94 -4.38
N HIS A 20 4.28 -19.54 -3.35
CA HIS A 20 4.99 -18.26 -3.34
C HIS A 20 6.04 -18.11 -4.46
N ARG A 21 6.70 -19.20 -4.86
CA ARG A 21 7.61 -19.18 -6.01
C ARG A 21 6.85 -18.97 -7.31
N VAL A 22 5.71 -19.63 -7.48
CA VAL A 22 4.82 -19.44 -8.63
C VAL A 22 4.28 -18.01 -8.66
N GLU A 23 3.81 -17.48 -7.54
CA GLU A 23 3.36 -16.08 -7.43
C GLU A 23 4.47 -15.10 -7.83
N THR A 24 5.69 -15.33 -7.37
CA THR A 24 6.85 -14.49 -7.72
C THR A 24 7.14 -14.57 -9.22
N GLY A 25 7.15 -15.76 -9.81
CA GLY A 25 7.38 -15.94 -11.25
C GLY A 25 6.27 -15.30 -12.09
N ALA A 26 5.00 -15.56 -11.74
CA ALA A 26 3.84 -14.96 -12.37
C ALA A 26 3.89 -13.43 -12.29
N ASN A 27 4.29 -12.87 -11.14
CA ASN A 27 4.46 -11.44 -10.98
C ASN A 27 5.48 -10.86 -11.97
N HIS A 28 6.64 -11.50 -12.15
CA HIS A 28 7.65 -11.02 -13.11
C HIS A 28 7.12 -11.07 -14.55
N VAL A 29 6.48 -12.17 -14.95
CA VAL A 29 5.94 -12.31 -16.31
C VAL A 29 4.84 -11.29 -16.55
N VAL A 30 3.87 -11.19 -15.64
CA VAL A 30 2.69 -10.35 -15.85
C VAL A 30 2.99 -8.87 -15.72
N GLN A 31 3.96 -8.48 -14.87
CA GLN A 31 4.30 -7.06 -14.70
C GLN A 31 5.41 -6.57 -15.65
N LEU A 32 6.29 -7.45 -16.15
CA LEU A 32 7.41 -7.05 -17.01
C LEU A 32 7.25 -7.47 -18.46
N VAL A 33 6.56 -8.57 -18.75
CA VAL A 33 6.48 -9.12 -20.12
C VAL A 33 5.12 -8.82 -20.75
N LEU A 34 4.02 -9.16 -20.06
CA LEU A 34 2.68 -9.02 -20.64
C LEU A 34 2.26 -7.59 -21.00
N PRO A 35 2.74 -6.50 -20.36
CA PRO A 35 2.40 -5.15 -20.81
C PRO A 35 2.81 -4.89 -22.26
N PHE A 36 3.88 -5.53 -22.76
CA PHE A 36 4.27 -5.45 -24.18
C PHE A 36 3.27 -6.17 -25.09
N GLY A 37 2.63 -7.23 -24.58
CA GLY A 37 1.59 -7.96 -25.30
C GLY A 37 0.35 -7.12 -25.58
N LEU A 38 0.09 -6.06 -24.81
CA LEU A 38 -1.02 -5.12 -25.04
C LEU A 38 -0.89 -4.33 -26.35
N PHE A 39 0.32 -4.22 -26.90
CA PHE A 39 0.57 -3.54 -28.18
C PHE A 39 0.48 -4.46 -29.40
N LEU A 40 0.27 -5.78 -29.19
CA LEU A 40 0.17 -6.76 -30.28
C LEU A 40 -1.27 -6.89 -30.79
N PRO A 41 -1.48 -7.34 -32.04
CA PRO A 41 -2.82 -7.59 -32.56
C PRO A 41 -3.62 -8.59 -31.71
N GLN A 42 -4.95 -8.49 -31.81
CA GLN A 42 -5.82 -9.50 -31.19
C GLN A 42 -5.57 -10.89 -31.81
N PRO A 43 -5.66 -11.98 -31.02
CA PRO A 43 -6.12 -12.04 -29.63
C PRO A 43 -5.03 -11.83 -28.57
N VAL A 44 -3.79 -11.52 -28.95
CA VAL A 44 -2.65 -11.49 -28.01
C VAL A 44 -2.82 -10.40 -26.96
N ALA A 45 -3.24 -9.20 -27.35
CA ALA A 45 -3.56 -8.12 -26.42
C ALA A 45 -4.67 -8.52 -25.43
N GLY A 46 -5.74 -9.17 -25.89
CA GLY A 46 -6.82 -9.67 -25.04
C GLY A 46 -6.37 -10.71 -24.02
N VAL A 47 -5.48 -11.64 -24.43
CA VAL A 47 -4.88 -12.62 -23.51
C VAL A 47 -4.01 -11.94 -22.46
N ALA A 48 -3.16 -10.99 -22.88
CA ALA A 48 -2.31 -10.22 -21.97
C ALA A 48 -3.14 -9.39 -20.97
N ALA A 49 -4.17 -8.70 -21.46
CA ALA A 49 -5.12 -7.93 -20.65
C ALA A 49 -5.84 -8.81 -19.62
N THR A 50 -6.33 -9.98 -20.04
CA THR A 50 -7.02 -10.93 -19.16
C THR A 50 -6.10 -11.42 -18.05
N ALA A 51 -4.86 -11.79 -18.39
CA ALA A 51 -3.87 -12.20 -17.39
C ALA A 51 -3.54 -11.06 -16.40
N ILE A 52 -3.40 -9.82 -16.89
CA ILE A 52 -3.25 -8.64 -16.03
C ILE A 52 -4.46 -8.51 -15.10
N ILE A 53 -5.69 -8.53 -15.61
CA ILE A 53 -6.91 -8.41 -14.80
C ILE A 53 -6.98 -9.49 -13.72
N VAL A 54 -6.72 -10.74 -14.06
CA VAL A 54 -6.74 -11.87 -13.11
C VAL A 54 -5.70 -11.67 -12.00
N THR A 55 -4.47 -11.28 -12.35
CA THR A 55 -3.44 -11.02 -11.33
C THR A 55 -3.73 -9.80 -10.47
N GLN A 56 -4.30 -8.74 -11.02
CA GLN A 56 -4.74 -7.59 -10.22
C GLN A 56 -5.88 -7.98 -9.26
N GLY A 57 -6.83 -8.82 -9.71
CA GLY A 57 -7.86 -9.39 -8.85
C GLY A 57 -7.28 -10.24 -7.72
N TRP A 58 -6.27 -11.05 -8.02
CA TRP A 58 -5.52 -11.82 -7.00
C TRP A 58 -4.88 -10.89 -5.96
N LEU A 59 -4.28 -9.78 -6.39
CA LEU A 59 -3.70 -8.78 -5.49
C LEU A 59 -4.76 -8.10 -4.61
N VAL A 60 -5.93 -7.76 -5.16
CA VAL A 60 -7.08 -7.19 -4.41
C VAL A 60 -7.57 -8.12 -3.30
N ILE A 61 -7.61 -9.43 -3.57
CA ILE A 61 -8.02 -10.43 -2.57
C ILE A 61 -6.93 -10.58 -1.51
N SER A 62 -5.68 -10.66 -1.95
CA SER A 62 -4.55 -10.96 -1.06
C SER A 62 -4.13 -9.79 -0.16
N GLY A 63 -4.49 -8.55 -0.50
CA GLY A 63 -3.99 -7.32 0.14
C GLY A 63 -4.79 -6.06 -0.14
N ASN A 64 -4.42 -4.96 0.52
CA ASN A 64 -5.00 -3.65 0.27
C ASN A 64 -3.98 -2.72 -0.41
N PHE A 65 -4.11 -2.47 -1.72
CA PHE A 65 -3.25 -1.54 -2.48
C PHE A 65 -4.00 -0.29 -2.96
N ALA A 66 -4.93 0.20 -2.12
CA ALA A 66 -5.79 1.34 -2.45
C ALA A 66 -6.45 1.15 -3.83
N TRP A 67 -6.53 2.21 -4.63
CA TRP A 67 -7.16 2.19 -5.95
C TRP A 67 -6.28 1.62 -7.07
N LEU A 68 -5.01 1.26 -6.79
CA LEU A 68 -4.03 0.98 -7.86
C LEU A 68 -4.46 -0.21 -8.71
N ASN A 69 -4.83 -1.32 -8.07
CA ASN A 69 -5.30 -2.51 -8.79
C ASN A 69 -6.57 -2.21 -9.61
N ALA A 70 -7.49 -1.42 -9.05
CA ALA A 70 -8.76 -1.08 -9.71
C ALA A 70 -8.52 -0.27 -10.99
N ILE A 71 -7.65 0.75 -10.93
CA ILE A 71 -7.27 1.54 -12.12
C ILE A 71 -6.60 0.66 -13.16
N THR A 72 -5.69 -0.24 -12.75
CA THR A 72 -5.04 -1.17 -13.69
C THR A 72 -6.04 -2.12 -14.34
N ILE A 73 -7.02 -2.64 -13.59
CA ILE A 73 -8.09 -3.50 -14.14
C ILE A 73 -8.91 -2.73 -15.18
N VAL A 74 -9.36 -1.50 -14.85
CA VAL A 74 -10.14 -0.66 -15.76
C VAL A 74 -9.34 -0.35 -17.04
N LEU A 75 -8.07 -0.02 -16.93
CA LEU A 75 -7.24 0.21 -18.11
C LEU A 75 -7.05 -1.07 -18.94
N ALA A 76 -6.78 -2.20 -18.30
CA ALA A 76 -6.62 -3.47 -18.99
C ALA A 76 -7.91 -3.93 -19.71
N THR A 77 -9.11 -3.60 -19.17
CA THR A 77 -10.37 -3.92 -19.85
C THR A 77 -10.50 -3.28 -21.23
N SER A 78 -9.85 -2.13 -21.47
CA SER A 78 -9.85 -1.47 -22.80
C SER A 78 -9.15 -2.27 -23.90
N ALA A 79 -8.33 -3.24 -23.54
CA ALA A 79 -7.61 -4.11 -24.48
C ALA A 79 -8.29 -5.47 -24.70
N LEU A 80 -9.43 -5.72 -24.05
CA LEU A 80 -10.23 -6.93 -24.29
C LEU A 80 -10.98 -6.81 -25.62
N PRO A 81 -11.07 -7.88 -26.43
CA PRO A 81 -11.88 -7.89 -27.64
C PRO A 81 -13.37 -7.73 -27.32
N ASP A 82 -14.09 -6.95 -28.13
CA ASP A 82 -15.56 -6.79 -28.02
C ASP A 82 -16.27 -8.16 -28.03
N ALA A 83 -15.85 -9.06 -28.92
CA ALA A 83 -16.39 -10.43 -29.01
C ALA A 83 -16.25 -11.27 -27.73
N TRP A 84 -15.39 -10.86 -26.78
CA TRP A 84 -15.27 -11.49 -25.47
C TRP A 84 -16.21 -10.84 -24.45
N LEU A 85 -16.38 -9.51 -24.55
CA LEU A 85 -17.29 -8.74 -23.71
C LEU A 85 -18.76 -9.03 -24.06
N ASP A 86 -19.08 -9.27 -25.34
CA ASP A 86 -20.41 -9.68 -25.84
C ASP A 86 -20.95 -10.96 -25.17
N ARG A 87 -20.05 -11.78 -24.62
CA ARG A 87 -20.43 -13.00 -23.88
C ARG A 87 -20.90 -12.71 -22.46
N LEU A 88 -20.73 -11.49 -21.97
CA LEU A 88 -21.13 -11.08 -20.62
C LEU A 88 -22.51 -10.40 -20.70
N PRO A 89 -23.56 -11.02 -20.12
CA PRO A 89 -24.95 -10.58 -20.31
C PRO A 89 -25.27 -9.20 -19.69
N ALA A 90 -24.34 -8.61 -18.94
CA ALA A 90 -24.50 -7.32 -18.26
C ALA A 90 -23.79 -6.17 -18.99
N LEU A 91 -23.11 -6.43 -20.12
CA LEU A 91 -22.36 -5.42 -20.85
C LEU A 91 -22.92 -5.32 -22.27
N GLU A 92 -23.51 -4.16 -22.59
CA GLU A 92 -23.80 -3.79 -23.98
C GLU A 92 -22.52 -3.18 -24.57
N THR A 93 -21.93 -3.82 -25.57
CA THR A 93 -20.81 -3.22 -26.30
C THR A 93 -21.32 -2.07 -27.16
N ALA A 94 -20.70 -0.90 -27.01
CA ALA A 94 -20.98 0.22 -27.89
C ALA A 94 -20.57 -0.10 -29.34
N PRO A 95 -21.16 0.58 -30.34
CA PRO A 95 -20.70 0.49 -31.72
C PRO A 95 -19.21 0.78 -31.81
N GLY A 96 -18.50 0.04 -32.67
CA GLY A 96 -17.07 0.23 -32.88
C GLY A 96 -16.72 1.68 -33.20
N LEU A 97 -15.66 2.19 -32.57
CA LEU A 97 -15.17 3.55 -32.83
C LEU A 97 -14.67 3.65 -34.27
N ALA A 98 -14.92 4.81 -34.90
CA ALA A 98 -14.30 5.13 -36.17
C ALA A 98 -12.77 5.10 -36.05
N ALA A 99 -12.09 4.77 -37.15
CA ALA A 99 -10.63 4.83 -37.17
C ALA A 99 -10.17 6.25 -36.78
N PRO A 100 -9.15 6.37 -35.91
CA PRO A 100 -8.65 7.68 -35.50
C PRO A 100 -8.13 8.45 -36.72
N GLU A 101 -8.33 9.77 -36.71
CA GLU A 101 -7.83 10.64 -37.77
C GLU A 101 -6.30 10.53 -37.89
N THR A 102 -5.77 10.58 -39.12
CA THR A 102 -4.34 10.34 -39.38
C THR A 102 -3.42 11.25 -38.57
N TRP A 103 -3.80 12.52 -38.37
CA TRP A 103 -2.99 13.45 -37.58
C TRP A 103 -2.88 13.02 -36.11
N LEU A 104 -3.93 12.41 -35.55
CA LEU A 104 -3.92 11.91 -34.16
C LEU A 104 -3.00 10.71 -34.04
N VAL A 105 -3.02 9.80 -35.03
CA VAL A 105 -2.11 8.65 -35.10
C VAL A 105 -0.65 9.14 -35.21
N VAL A 106 -0.39 10.12 -36.08
CA VAL A 106 0.95 10.72 -36.23
C VAL A 106 1.38 11.40 -34.93
N LEU A 107 0.52 12.19 -34.30
CA LEU A 107 0.81 12.87 -33.04
C LEU A 107 1.12 11.87 -31.92
N ALA A 108 0.31 10.82 -31.78
CA ALA A 108 0.53 9.75 -30.82
C ALA A 108 1.86 9.01 -31.08
N GLY A 109 2.19 8.75 -32.35
CA GLY A 109 3.46 8.16 -32.75
C GLY A 109 4.66 9.04 -32.38
N VAL A 110 4.58 10.36 -32.65
CA VAL A 110 5.62 11.33 -32.27
C VAL A 110 5.78 11.38 -30.75
N ALA A 111 4.68 11.46 -30.00
CA ALA A 111 4.70 11.47 -28.54
C ALA A 111 5.32 10.18 -27.97
N PHE A 112 4.96 9.02 -28.53
CA PHE A 112 5.53 7.72 -28.16
C PHE A 112 7.04 7.69 -28.39
N LEU A 113 7.51 8.09 -29.58
CA LEU A 113 8.93 8.11 -29.93
C LEU A 113 9.72 9.10 -29.05
N ALA A 114 9.16 10.26 -28.74
CA ALA A 114 9.77 11.23 -27.83
C ALA A 114 9.90 10.67 -26.40
N THR A 115 8.86 10.04 -25.88
CA THR A 115 8.90 9.38 -24.56
C THR A 115 9.88 8.20 -24.55
N ALA A 116 9.91 7.39 -25.60
CA ALA A 116 10.85 6.28 -25.72
C ALA A 116 12.31 6.78 -25.75
N TRP A 117 12.59 7.85 -26.51
CA TRP A 117 13.90 8.48 -26.54
C TRP A 117 14.31 9.03 -25.17
N GLU A 118 13.41 9.75 -24.49
CA GLU A 118 13.69 10.31 -23.17
C GLU A 118 13.88 9.20 -22.12
N SER A 119 13.21 8.06 -22.25
CA SER A 119 13.31 6.90 -21.36
C SER A 119 14.72 6.31 -21.24
N ARG A 120 15.64 6.63 -22.18
CA ARG A 120 17.07 6.24 -22.06
C ARG A 120 17.72 6.76 -20.77
N LYS A 121 17.29 7.93 -20.28
CA LYS A 121 17.85 8.57 -19.07
C LYS A 121 17.46 7.80 -17.79
N PRO A 122 16.16 7.56 -17.48
CA PRO A 122 15.78 6.77 -16.32
C PRO A 122 16.25 5.31 -16.44
N VAL A 123 16.27 4.71 -17.63
CA VAL A 123 16.82 3.35 -17.83
C VAL A 123 18.30 3.30 -17.44
N ARG A 124 19.12 4.24 -17.92
CA ARG A 124 20.54 4.33 -17.52
C ARG A 124 20.69 4.52 -16.01
N ASN A 125 19.83 5.32 -15.38
CA ASN A 125 19.81 5.50 -13.92
C ASN A 125 19.48 4.19 -13.19
N MET A 126 18.45 3.45 -13.63
CA MET A 126 18.04 2.18 -13.04
C MET A 126 19.10 1.08 -13.22
N LEU A 127 19.89 1.12 -14.29
CA LEU A 127 21.02 0.22 -14.48
C LEU A 127 22.27 0.64 -13.69
N SER A 128 22.29 1.84 -13.11
CA SER A 128 23.42 2.34 -12.34
C SER A 128 23.43 1.78 -10.91
N PRO A 129 24.60 1.61 -10.27
CA PRO A 129 24.70 1.22 -8.87
C PRO A 129 24.13 2.28 -7.89
N ALA A 130 24.08 3.54 -8.30
CA ALA A 130 23.64 4.67 -7.48
C ALA A 130 22.32 5.25 -8.02
N GLN A 131 21.27 4.42 -8.01
CA GLN A 131 19.96 4.78 -8.55
C GLN A 131 19.36 5.99 -7.83
N ALA A 132 19.05 7.04 -8.57
CA ALA A 132 18.15 8.09 -8.10
C ALA A 132 16.70 7.60 -8.22
N MET A 133 15.97 7.58 -7.10
CA MET A 133 14.55 7.23 -7.07
C MET A 133 13.68 8.46 -6.81
N ASN A 134 12.45 8.44 -7.32
CA ASN A 134 11.51 9.58 -7.26
C ASN A 134 12.11 10.84 -7.90
N ALA A 135 12.75 10.66 -9.05
CA ALA A 135 13.48 11.70 -9.78
C ALA A 135 12.91 11.90 -11.19
N SER A 136 12.93 13.15 -11.66
CA SER A 136 12.67 13.52 -13.05
C SER A 136 13.97 13.71 -13.81
N PHE A 137 13.99 13.36 -15.10
CA PHE A 137 15.19 13.46 -15.96
C PHE A 137 15.06 14.47 -17.10
N ASN A 138 13.95 15.23 -17.13
CA ASN A 138 13.77 16.37 -18.02
C ASN A 138 12.88 17.46 -17.40
N PRO A 139 12.95 18.71 -17.92
CA PRO A 139 12.15 19.83 -17.41
C PRO A 139 10.64 19.66 -17.59
N PHE A 140 10.21 18.83 -18.54
CA PHE A 140 8.81 18.59 -18.84
C PHE A 140 8.19 17.49 -17.96
N HIS A 141 8.98 16.84 -17.10
CA HIS A 141 8.56 15.72 -16.27
C HIS A 141 7.89 14.57 -17.03
N LEU A 142 8.30 14.36 -18.31
CA LEU A 142 7.73 13.33 -19.18
C LEU A 142 8.18 11.91 -18.79
N VAL A 143 9.40 11.79 -18.27
CA VAL A 143 9.96 10.51 -17.80
C VAL A 143 10.66 10.68 -16.47
N GLY A 144 10.58 9.64 -15.65
CA GLY A 144 11.12 9.63 -14.31
C GLY A 144 11.38 8.22 -13.80
N THR A 145 12.04 8.14 -12.66
CA THR A 145 12.06 6.92 -11.84
C THR A 145 11.14 7.13 -10.67
N TYR A 146 10.24 6.19 -10.44
CA TYR A 146 9.33 6.21 -9.30
C TYR A 146 9.36 4.85 -8.61
N GLY A 147 9.40 4.86 -7.28
CA GLY A 147 9.41 3.64 -6.50
C GLY A 147 8.59 3.83 -5.23
N ALA A 148 7.40 3.23 -5.19
CA ALA A 148 6.61 3.15 -3.97
C ALA A 148 7.29 2.27 -2.92
N PHE A 149 8.04 1.25 -3.36
CA PHE A 149 8.75 0.29 -2.51
C PHE A 149 10.17 0.06 -3.03
N GLY A 150 11.11 0.95 -2.70
CA GLY A 150 12.51 0.83 -3.11
C GLY A 150 13.26 -0.37 -2.48
N SER A 151 12.69 -0.98 -1.43
CA SER A 151 13.15 -2.24 -0.86
C SER A 151 11.98 -3.03 -0.28
N VAL A 152 12.08 -4.36 -0.31
CA VAL A 152 11.10 -5.25 0.30
C VAL A 152 11.62 -5.67 1.68
N THR A 153 10.97 -5.20 2.74
CA THR A 153 11.33 -5.54 4.11
C THR A 153 10.93 -6.99 4.42
N LYS A 154 11.82 -7.72 5.10
CA LYS A 154 11.55 -9.11 5.55
C LYS A 154 10.81 -9.14 6.89
N THR A 155 11.08 -8.16 7.75
CA THR A 155 10.51 -8.04 9.09
C THR A 155 9.49 -6.90 9.12
N ARG A 156 8.34 -7.12 9.75
CA ARG A 156 7.34 -6.07 9.96
C ARG A 156 7.59 -5.42 11.32
N TYR A 157 7.76 -4.11 11.31
CA TYR A 157 7.72 -3.30 12.51
C TYR A 157 6.45 -2.46 12.49
N GLU A 158 5.99 -2.11 13.68
CA GLU A 158 4.82 -1.27 13.88
C GLU A 158 5.09 -0.27 15.01
N VAL A 159 4.64 0.96 14.83
CA VAL A 159 4.60 1.96 15.90
C VAL A 159 3.19 1.93 16.49
N VAL A 160 3.11 1.75 17.81
CA VAL A 160 1.88 1.79 18.60
C VAL A 160 1.87 3.09 19.38
N LEU A 161 0.83 3.89 19.18
CA LEU A 161 0.61 5.15 19.90
C LEU A 161 -0.24 4.88 21.12
N GLU A 162 0.16 5.45 22.25
CA GLU A 162 -0.50 5.29 23.53
C GLU A 162 -0.67 6.65 24.20
N GLY A 163 -1.80 6.85 24.87
CA GLY A 163 -2.02 7.99 25.75
C GLY A 163 -2.18 7.55 27.19
N THR A 164 -2.09 8.50 28.12
CA THR A 164 -2.54 8.35 29.51
C THR A 164 -3.12 9.66 30.02
N ASP A 165 -4.13 9.59 30.89
CA ASP A 165 -4.72 10.71 31.63
C ASP A 165 -4.13 10.86 33.04
N ASP A 166 -3.18 10.00 33.43
CA ASP A 166 -2.52 10.09 34.73
C ASP A 166 -1.87 11.48 34.92
N PRO A 167 -2.10 12.15 36.06
CA PRO A 167 -1.58 13.52 36.29
C PRO A 167 -0.06 13.61 36.28
N ARG A 168 0.63 12.50 36.60
CA ARG A 168 2.09 12.38 36.59
C ARG A 168 2.44 11.08 35.87
N PRO A 169 2.51 11.10 34.53
CA PRO A 169 2.79 9.90 33.74
C PRO A 169 4.13 9.27 34.12
N ASP A 170 4.10 7.97 34.39
CA ASP A 170 5.29 7.15 34.61
C ASP A 170 5.26 5.90 33.69
N PRO A 171 6.28 5.03 33.71
CA PRO A 171 6.30 3.83 32.86
C PRO A 171 5.12 2.87 33.09
N ASP A 172 4.59 2.81 34.32
CA ASP A 172 3.57 1.89 34.82
C ASP A 172 2.15 2.50 34.86
N SER A 173 2.01 3.79 34.50
CA SER A 173 0.73 4.46 34.25
C SER A 173 -0.23 3.65 33.36
N ASP A 174 -1.53 3.94 33.44
CA ASP A 174 -2.53 3.33 32.55
C ASP A 174 -2.40 3.88 31.12
N TRP A 175 -1.55 3.23 30.34
CA TRP A 175 -1.29 3.58 28.94
C TRP A 175 -2.26 2.84 28.00
N ARG A 176 -3.15 3.59 27.37
CA ARG A 176 -4.18 3.07 26.46
C ARG A 176 -3.78 3.29 25.00
N GLU A 177 -3.90 2.25 24.18
CA GLU A 177 -3.53 2.27 22.75
C GLU A 177 -4.57 3.00 21.89
N TYR A 178 -4.10 3.86 20.98
CA TYR A 178 -4.92 4.37 19.89
C TYR A 178 -5.04 3.34 18.77
N HIS A 179 -6.26 2.90 18.46
CA HIS A 179 -6.49 1.92 17.41
C HIS A 179 -6.72 2.56 16.05
N PHE A 180 -6.05 2.03 15.04
CA PHE A 180 -6.13 2.50 13.66
C PHE A 180 -7.17 1.73 12.85
N ARG A 181 -7.65 2.32 11.76
CA ARG A 181 -8.76 1.77 10.96
C ARG A 181 -8.40 0.45 10.29
N ALA A 182 -7.18 0.23 9.85
CA ALA A 182 -6.76 -0.98 9.17
C ALA A 182 -5.40 -1.55 9.59
N LYS A 183 -4.49 -0.72 10.10
CA LYS A 183 -3.21 -1.19 10.66
C LYS A 183 -3.47 -2.22 11.78
N PRO A 184 -2.61 -3.26 11.92
CA PRO A 184 -2.75 -4.25 12.98
C PRO A 184 -2.34 -3.66 14.33
N THR A 185 -3.18 -2.83 14.93
CA THR A 185 -2.98 -2.38 16.33
C THR A 185 -3.43 -3.49 17.28
N ASP A 186 -4.74 -3.79 17.31
CA ASP A 186 -5.27 -4.97 17.99
C ASP A 186 -4.88 -6.25 17.25
N VAL A 187 -4.12 -7.11 17.92
CA VAL A 187 -3.61 -8.37 17.39
C VAL A 187 -4.67 -9.46 17.19
N ARG A 188 -5.81 -9.34 17.90
CA ARG A 188 -6.96 -10.25 17.78
C ARG A 188 -7.94 -9.83 16.71
N ARG A 189 -7.85 -8.58 16.25
CA ARG A 189 -8.69 -8.09 15.16
C ARG A 189 -8.27 -8.72 13.83
N ARG A 190 -9.26 -9.28 13.13
CA ARG A 190 -9.08 -9.70 11.74
C ARG A 190 -8.78 -8.48 10.86
N PRO A 191 -7.75 -8.51 10.01
CA PRO A 191 -7.48 -7.39 9.12
C PRO A 191 -8.65 -7.12 8.16
N PRO A 192 -9.07 -5.86 7.97
CA PRO A 192 -10.22 -5.52 7.13
C PRO A 192 -9.88 -5.49 5.63
N GLN A 193 -10.90 -5.61 4.79
CA GLN A 193 -10.83 -5.20 3.38
C GLN A 193 -11.30 -3.74 3.28
N PHE A 194 -10.46 -2.85 2.77
CA PHE A 194 -10.80 -1.44 2.59
C PHE A 194 -10.39 -0.90 1.22
N ALA A 195 -9.51 -1.58 0.49
CA ALA A 195 -9.30 -1.26 -0.92
C ALA A 195 -10.66 -1.34 -1.65
N PRO A 196 -11.00 -0.36 -2.51
CA PRO A 196 -10.09 0.57 -3.18
C PRO A 196 -9.76 1.88 -2.43
N TYR A 197 -10.25 2.10 -1.20
CA TYR A 197 -9.95 3.31 -0.45
C TYR A 197 -8.50 3.37 0.03
N HIS A 198 -7.98 4.58 0.25
CA HIS A 198 -6.62 4.82 0.75
C HIS A 198 -6.66 5.43 2.16
N LEU A 199 -6.47 4.59 3.17
CA LEU A 199 -6.31 5.03 4.57
C LEU A 199 -4.91 5.63 4.77
N ARG A 200 -4.78 6.92 4.44
CA ARG A 200 -3.48 7.60 4.32
C ARG A 200 -2.70 7.62 5.64
N LEU A 201 -3.37 7.85 6.77
CA LEU A 201 -2.72 7.88 8.09
C LEU A 201 -2.14 6.50 8.45
N ASP A 202 -2.94 5.43 8.36
CA ASP A 202 -2.48 4.05 8.56
C ASP A 202 -1.26 3.72 7.67
N TRP A 203 -1.31 4.14 6.40
CA TRP A 203 -0.23 3.90 5.44
C TRP A 203 1.06 4.68 5.81
N LEU A 204 0.92 5.93 6.27
CA LEU A 204 2.05 6.72 6.76
C LEU A 204 2.66 6.12 8.02
N MET A 205 1.84 5.58 8.94
CA MET A 205 2.32 4.87 10.13
C MET A 205 3.09 3.59 9.78
N TRP A 206 2.69 2.87 8.73
CA TRP A 206 3.44 1.72 8.24
C TRP A 206 4.84 2.12 7.73
N PHE A 207 4.96 3.22 6.97
CA PHE A 207 6.26 3.74 6.56
C PHE A 207 7.10 4.22 7.75
N LEU A 208 6.47 4.91 8.71
CA LEU A 208 7.12 5.42 9.92
C LEU A 208 7.85 4.30 10.67
N ALA A 209 7.22 3.13 10.79
CA ALA A 209 7.74 2.00 11.54
C ALA A 209 8.97 1.32 10.91
N MET A 210 9.26 1.58 9.63
CA MET A 210 10.43 1.02 8.94
C MET A 210 11.75 1.53 9.52
N SER A 211 11.75 2.74 10.06
CA SER A 211 12.90 3.31 10.77
C SER A 211 12.80 3.05 12.27
N PRO A 212 13.93 2.96 13.00
CA PRO A 212 13.91 2.82 14.46
C PRO A 212 13.49 4.11 15.17
N SER A 213 13.56 5.27 14.50
CA SER A 213 13.15 6.57 15.03
C SER A 213 12.46 7.42 13.93
N PRO A 214 11.72 8.49 14.29
CA PRO A 214 10.95 9.28 13.33
C PRO A 214 11.77 9.87 12.18
N GLY A 215 13.03 10.28 12.41
CA GLY A 215 13.94 10.78 11.38
C GLY A 215 13.28 11.77 10.41
N ARG A 216 13.31 11.46 9.10
CA ARG A 216 12.70 12.28 8.03
C ARG A 216 11.17 12.40 8.13
N HIS A 217 10.50 11.47 8.81
CA HIS A 217 9.06 11.50 9.05
C HIS A 217 8.67 12.31 10.30
N GLY A 218 9.65 12.86 11.03
CA GLY A 218 9.44 13.56 12.29
C GLY A 218 8.43 14.72 12.21
N ARG A 219 8.42 15.51 11.13
CA ARG A 219 7.55 16.70 11.04
C ARG A 219 6.06 16.37 11.14
N TRP A 220 5.56 15.47 10.30
CA TRP A 220 4.14 15.11 10.33
C TRP A 220 3.81 14.26 11.55
N PHE A 221 4.75 13.43 12.02
CA PHE A 221 4.56 12.60 13.20
C PHE A 221 4.45 13.44 14.48
N SER A 222 5.28 14.47 14.65
CA SER A 222 5.15 15.43 15.75
C SER A 222 3.83 16.20 15.68
N GLY A 223 3.36 16.54 14.47
CA GLY A 223 2.04 17.12 14.27
C GLY A 223 0.91 16.18 14.72
N LEU A 224 1.00 14.89 14.37
CA LEU A 224 0.06 13.87 14.83
C LEU A 224 0.04 13.77 16.36
N VAL A 225 1.21 13.68 17.00
CA VAL A 225 1.30 13.59 18.47
C VAL A 225 0.73 14.84 19.13
N GLY A 226 1.04 16.04 18.60
CA GLY A 226 0.46 17.29 19.09
C GLY A 226 -1.05 17.33 18.95
N ALA A 227 -1.61 16.82 17.86
CA ALA A 227 -3.04 16.74 17.64
C ALA A 227 -3.73 15.71 18.56
N LEU A 228 -3.07 14.58 18.88
CA LEU A 228 -3.57 13.62 19.87
C LEU A 228 -3.57 14.22 21.28
N LEU A 229 -2.48 14.88 21.66
CA LEU A 229 -2.43 15.66 22.91
C LEU A 229 -3.50 16.73 22.93
N ALA A 230 -3.84 17.34 21.79
CA ALA A 230 -4.89 18.35 21.66
C ALA A 230 -6.32 17.77 21.70
N ALA A 231 -6.49 16.45 21.59
CA ALA A 231 -7.77 15.79 21.27
C ALA A 231 -8.47 16.40 20.05
N ASP A 232 -7.69 16.67 18.98
CA ASP A 232 -8.21 17.26 17.76
C ASP A 232 -9.26 16.34 17.09
N PRO A 233 -10.53 16.77 16.93
CA PRO A 233 -11.60 15.92 16.41
C PRO A 233 -11.37 15.43 14.98
N ALA A 234 -10.68 16.21 14.15
CA ALA A 234 -10.39 15.82 12.77
C ALA A 234 -9.35 14.68 12.73
N VAL A 235 -8.34 14.73 13.61
CA VAL A 235 -7.34 13.66 13.75
C VAL A 235 -7.92 12.42 14.43
N LEU A 236 -8.68 12.59 15.52
CA LEU A 236 -9.36 11.48 16.19
C LEU A 236 -10.33 10.77 15.23
N GLY A 237 -10.99 11.53 14.34
CA GLY A 237 -11.84 10.98 13.28
C GLY A 237 -11.10 10.09 12.26
N LEU A 238 -9.78 10.21 12.12
CA LEU A 238 -8.97 9.32 11.26
C LEU A 238 -8.67 7.96 11.91
N LEU A 239 -8.77 7.88 13.25
CA LEU A 239 -8.59 6.65 14.00
C LEU A 239 -9.84 5.77 13.92
N ARG A 240 -9.75 4.54 14.44
CA ARG A 240 -10.89 3.65 14.59
C ARG A 240 -11.67 3.99 15.85
N ASP A 241 -10.94 4.15 16.94
CA ASP A 241 -11.49 4.44 18.25
C ASP A 241 -10.48 5.27 19.04
N ASP A 242 -11.02 6.20 19.82
CA ASP A 242 -10.29 7.03 20.76
C ASP A 242 -10.51 6.48 22.17
N PRO A 243 -9.45 6.02 22.86
CA PRO A 243 -9.57 5.47 24.21
C PRO A 243 -9.95 6.50 25.27
N PHE A 244 -9.96 7.80 24.95
CA PHE A 244 -10.30 8.89 25.88
C PHE A 244 -11.67 9.52 25.61
N GLY A 245 -12.43 9.03 24.62
CA GLY A 245 -13.80 9.51 24.37
C GLY A 245 -13.90 10.98 23.97
N GLY A 246 -12.85 11.56 23.38
CA GLY A 246 -12.74 12.97 23.01
C GLY A 246 -11.99 13.83 24.02
N ASP A 247 -11.65 13.30 25.20
CA ASP A 247 -10.86 14.02 26.19
C ASP A 247 -9.37 14.00 25.86
N ALA A 248 -8.69 15.08 26.23
CA ALA A 248 -7.26 15.21 25.99
C ALA A 248 -6.44 14.38 26.99
N PRO A 249 -5.53 13.51 26.53
CA PRO A 249 -4.62 12.82 27.43
C PRO A 249 -3.60 13.79 28.03
N THR A 250 -3.11 13.47 29.23
CA THR A 250 -2.02 14.20 29.89
C THR A 250 -0.71 14.01 29.14
N ALA A 251 -0.44 12.79 28.66
CA ALA A 251 0.72 12.47 27.86
C ALA A 251 0.44 11.44 26.77
N VAL A 252 1.26 11.48 25.72
CA VAL A 252 1.29 10.52 24.62
C VAL A 252 2.70 9.94 24.52
N ARG A 253 2.81 8.64 24.25
CA ARG A 253 4.08 7.96 23.93
C ARG A 253 3.93 7.10 22.69
N ALA A 254 5.05 6.65 22.14
CA ALA A 254 5.05 5.70 21.04
C ALA A 254 6.01 4.55 21.30
N ARG A 255 5.53 3.32 21.14
CA ARG A 255 6.31 2.08 21.30
C ARG A 255 6.49 1.40 19.95
N ARG A 256 7.67 0.81 19.73
CA ARG A 256 7.98 0.07 18.50
C ARG A 256 7.95 -1.43 18.78
N TYR A 257 7.18 -2.13 17.97
CA TYR A 257 6.99 -3.57 18.08
C TYR A 257 7.40 -4.27 16.80
N ARG A 258 7.90 -5.49 16.92
CA ARG A 258 8.06 -6.43 15.81
C ARG A 258 6.81 -7.27 15.71
N TYR A 259 6.22 -7.32 14.52
CA TYR A 259 5.00 -8.08 14.26
C TYR A 259 5.29 -9.26 13.34
N ARG A 260 4.63 -10.38 13.60
CA ARG A 260 4.51 -11.52 12.68
C ARG A 260 3.09 -12.03 12.67
N TYR A 261 2.70 -12.73 11.61
CA TYR A 261 1.46 -13.49 11.66
C TYR A 261 1.62 -14.65 12.66
N THR A 262 0.55 -14.96 13.37
CA THR A 262 0.47 -16.17 14.18
C THR A 262 0.55 -17.41 13.29
N THR A 263 1.08 -18.50 13.83
CA THR A 263 0.98 -19.83 13.23
C THR A 263 -0.47 -20.33 13.31
N ARG A 264 -0.77 -21.42 12.58
CA ARG A 264 -2.09 -22.06 12.66
C ARG A 264 -2.41 -22.55 14.09
N ALA A 265 -1.41 -22.97 14.85
CA ALA A 265 -1.58 -23.44 16.24
C ALA A 265 -1.87 -22.27 17.18
N GLU A 266 -1.00 -21.25 17.18
CA GLU A 266 -1.18 -20.04 17.99
C GLU A 266 -2.52 -19.36 17.74
N ARG A 267 -2.98 -19.28 16.48
CA ARG A 267 -4.29 -18.72 16.15
C ARG A 267 -5.45 -19.54 16.70
N ARG A 268 -5.34 -20.88 16.74
CA ARG A 268 -6.37 -21.75 17.33
C ARG A 268 -6.43 -21.61 18.85
N GLU A 269 -5.29 -21.42 19.50
CA GLU A 269 -5.19 -21.31 20.96
C GLU A 269 -5.62 -19.92 21.47
N THR A 270 -5.16 -18.86 20.81
CA THR A 270 -5.31 -17.48 21.31
C THR A 270 -6.39 -16.66 20.62
N GLY A 271 -6.87 -17.12 19.45
CA GLY A 271 -7.70 -16.33 18.54
C GLY A 271 -6.97 -15.19 17.83
N ALA A 272 -5.68 -14.95 18.11
CA ALA A 272 -4.95 -13.83 17.55
C ALA A 272 -4.50 -14.06 16.09
N TRP A 273 -4.56 -13.00 15.28
CA TRP A 273 -4.05 -12.99 13.91
C TRP A 273 -2.58 -12.60 13.85
N TRP A 274 -2.14 -11.80 14.82
CA TRP A 274 -0.78 -11.29 14.93
C TRP A 274 -0.17 -11.69 16.26
N ASP A 275 1.13 -11.90 16.24
CA ASP A 275 1.98 -11.92 17.42
C ASP A 275 2.88 -10.69 17.37
N ARG A 276 3.12 -10.06 18.52
CA ARG A 276 3.94 -8.85 18.62
C ARG A 276 4.90 -8.90 19.79
N GLU A 277 6.10 -8.42 19.56
CA GLU A 277 7.20 -8.35 20.54
C GLU A 277 7.65 -6.89 20.65
N LEU A 278 7.71 -6.33 21.87
CA LEU A 278 8.23 -4.98 22.09
C LEU A 278 9.73 -4.98 21.78
N VAL A 279 10.17 -4.11 20.87
CA VAL A 279 11.58 -4.01 20.48
C VAL A 279 12.24 -2.71 20.89
N GLY A 280 11.46 -1.72 21.34
CA GLY A 280 12.01 -0.49 21.89
C GLY A 280 11.01 0.64 21.99
N GLU A 281 11.44 1.71 22.64
CA GLU A 281 10.75 2.99 22.66
C GLU A 281 10.96 3.72 21.33
N PHE A 282 9.90 4.32 20.79
CA PHE A 282 9.95 5.11 19.55
C PHE A 282 9.84 6.61 19.82
N LEU A 283 9.05 6.99 20.83
CA LEU A 283 8.91 8.33 21.36
C LEU A 283 8.65 8.19 22.88
N PRO A 284 9.48 8.80 23.75
CA PRO A 284 9.22 8.84 25.18
C PRO A 284 7.90 9.56 25.49
N PRO A 285 7.34 9.40 26.70
CA PRO A 285 6.20 10.18 27.15
C PRO A 285 6.41 11.68 26.93
N VAL A 286 5.51 12.29 26.15
CA VAL A 286 5.45 13.74 25.94
C VAL A 286 4.08 14.25 26.36
N GLY A 287 4.06 15.27 27.22
CA GLY A 287 2.83 15.95 27.63
C GLY A 287 2.62 17.27 26.89
N ARG A 288 1.46 17.91 27.13
CA ARG A 288 1.29 19.31 26.76
C ARG A 288 2.32 20.14 27.52
N ARG A 289 3.05 21.02 26.82
CA ARG A 289 3.82 22.05 27.52
C ARG A 289 2.82 22.95 28.27
N PRO A 290 3.08 23.27 29.54
CA PRO A 290 2.22 24.18 30.30
C PRO A 290 2.13 25.56 29.64
#